data_AF-A0A0X3RZ78-F1
#
_entry.id   AF-A0A0X3RZ78-F1
#
_cell.length_a   1.000
_cell.length_b   1.000
_cell.length_c   1.000
_cell.angle_alpha   90.00
_cell.angle_beta   90.00
_cell.angle_gamma   90.00
#
_symmetry.space_group_name_H-M   'P 1'
#
loop_
_entity.id
_entity.type
_entity.pdbx_description
1 polymer ?
#
loop_
_entity_poly.entity_id
_entity_poly.type
_entity_poly.pdbx_seq_one_letter_code
_entity_poly.pdbx_strand_id
1 'polypeptide(L)'
;MAKVTTSDGTRRPAILIRSSPWKAGTEQTPWHDVFDMDNGHVRYFGDHKAGLSATPGTTTGNAALLDAFTGHQGHTLEERAIAAPLLLFRAVSQNGKPKGHVEFCGVGIVERTERLVQWGGREHTTFVNYVYDIALIDLTSEGDAVTWDWIEARRDKGTSHAQALELAPRAWREWVKHGSSALPRLRRRVAQAQVTKVRDQRPQLGGSGAADLELVYRYFDGRKHDFEAVAAAVAARLLRGAGHGYVEGWLTRRSGDGGADFVGRLDLGTGLAGTSLVVLGQAKCVRPDTLITAEQIARVVARLRRGWIGVYVTTGAYSEPAQTEMVEDQYPIILINGMSLVAELRSMARDDHGGDLAACIERVLSSRASVVTNRRPEEILLQ
;
A
#
# COMPACT_ATOMS: atom_id res chain seq x y z
N MET A 1 0.75 7.67 32.19
CA MET A 1 -0.46 8.22 32.84
C MET A 1 -0.87 7.33 34.00
N ALA A 2 -1.36 7.91 35.10
CA ALA A 2 -1.91 7.16 36.22
C ALA A 2 -3.22 6.47 35.81
N LYS A 3 -3.59 5.39 36.52
CA LYS A 3 -4.91 4.76 36.37
C LYS A 3 -5.98 5.67 36.97
N VAL A 4 -7.18 5.62 36.42
CA VAL A 4 -8.35 6.40 36.84
C VAL A 4 -9.42 5.42 37.31
N THR A 5 -9.95 5.64 38.50
CA THR A 5 -11.07 4.87 39.07
C THR A 5 -12.39 5.57 38.75
N THR A 6 -13.31 4.83 38.14
CA THR A 6 -14.67 5.24 37.76
C THR A 6 -15.69 4.38 38.49
N SER A 7 -16.98 4.65 38.29
CA SER A 7 -18.07 3.90 38.93
C SER A 7 -18.12 2.43 38.54
N ASP A 8 -17.56 2.08 37.38
CA ASP A 8 -17.61 0.77 36.74
C ASP A 8 -16.23 0.07 36.63
N GLY A 9 -15.18 0.62 37.25
CA GLY A 9 -13.88 -0.03 37.31
C GLY A 9 -12.69 0.92 37.36
N THR A 10 -11.48 0.37 37.24
CA THR A 10 -10.25 1.15 37.12
C THR A 10 -9.65 0.94 35.74
N ARG A 11 -9.41 2.02 35.01
CA ARG A 11 -8.82 1.98 33.66
C ARG A 11 -7.56 2.83 33.56
N ARG A 12 -6.69 2.49 32.61
CA ARG A 12 -5.63 3.39 32.16
C ARG A 12 -6.14 4.16 30.93
N PRO A 13 -6.07 5.51 30.93
CA PRO A 13 -6.67 6.29 29.84
C PRO A 13 -6.03 6.00 28.48
N ALA A 14 -4.70 6.06 28.42
CA ALA A 14 -3.91 5.73 27.24
C ALA A 14 -2.45 5.43 27.64
N ILE A 15 -1.70 4.81 26.72
CA ILE A 15 -0.24 4.72 26.75
C ILE A 15 0.30 5.46 25.54
N LEU A 16 1.15 6.45 25.76
CA LEU A 16 1.77 7.20 24.66
C LEU A 16 3.17 6.64 24.44
N ILE A 17 3.41 6.07 23.26
CA ILE A 17 4.70 5.54 22.86
C ILE A 17 5.38 6.56 21.96
N ARG A 18 6.64 6.89 22.27
CA ARG A 18 7.48 7.70 21.40
C ARG A 18 8.72 6.90 21.00
N SER A 19 8.86 6.65 19.70
CA SER A 19 10.09 6.10 19.12
C SER A 19 10.97 7.18 18.49
N SER A 20 12.26 6.92 18.42
CA SER A 20 13.27 7.80 17.81
C SER A 20 14.11 7.01 16.81
N PRO A 21 13.75 7.02 15.51
CA PRO A 21 14.39 6.19 14.49
C PRO A 21 15.85 6.56 14.18
N TRP A 22 16.31 7.75 14.60
CA TRP A 22 17.66 8.28 14.37
C TRP A 22 18.81 7.46 14.97
N LYS A 23 18.52 6.42 15.75
CA LYS A 23 19.51 5.49 16.31
C LYS A 23 19.50 4.11 15.63
N ALA A 24 18.57 3.86 14.71
CA ALA A 24 18.49 2.61 13.97
C ALA A 24 19.75 2.42 13.11
N GLY A 25 20.33 1.21 13.15
CA GLY A 25 21.47 0.82 12.30
C GLY A 25 22.87 1.23 12.80
N THR A 26 23.02 1.70 14.04
CA THR A 26 24.37 1.93 14.64
C THR A 26 24.87 0.68 15.37
N GLU A 27 26.19 0.44 15.41
CA GLU A 27 26.83 -0.71 16.10
C GLU A 27 26.39 -0.89 17.57
N GLN A 28 25.91 0.18 18.21
CA GLN A 28 25.51 0.18 19.63
C GLN A 28 24.09 -0.35 19.89
N THR A 29 23.23 -0.48 18.88
CA THR A 29 21.85 -1.00 19.02
C THR A 29 21.42 -1.78 17.76
N PRO A 30 21.72 -3.09 17.65
CA PRO A 30 21.21 -3.90 16.55
C PRO A 30 19.68 -4.00 16.57
N TRP A 31 19.08 -3.80 17.75
CA TRP A 31 17.64 -3.80 17.97
C TRP A 31 17.10 -2.37 17.86
N HIS A 32 16.18 -2.15 16.92
CA HIS A 32 15.51 -0.87 16.72
C HIS A 32 14.03 -1.10 16.50
N ASP A 33 13.21 -0.15 16.92
CA ASP A 33 11.77 -0.23 16.67
C ASP A 33 11.52 -0.21 15.16
N VAL A 34 10.63 -1.09 14.69
CA VAL A 34 10.24 -1.19 13.28
C VAL A 34 8.81 -0.68 13.15
N PHE A 35 8.60 0.31 12.28
CA PHE A 35 7.29 0.88 11.99
C PHE A 35 6.91 0.53 10.54
N ASP A 36 6.22 -0.59 10.37
CA ASP A 36 5.60 -0.96 9.10
C ASP A 36 4.17 -0.39 9.06
N MET A 37 4.13 0.90 8.73
CA MET A 37 2.89 1.67 8.67
C MET A 37 1.94 1.17 7.57
N ASP A 38 2.50 0.61 6.51
CA ASP A 38 1.77 0.17 5.34
C ASP A 38 0.97 -1.10 5.62
N ASN A 39 1.55 -2.00 6.42
CA ASN A 39 0.88 -3.22 6.88
C ASN A 39 0.28 -3.08 8.28
N GLY A 40 0.28 -1.89 8.88
CA GLY A 40 -0.30 -1.66 10.20
C GLY A 40 0.36 -2.49 11.30
N HIS A 41 1.69 -2.58 11.28
CA HIS A 41 2.47 -3.36 12.25
C HIS A 41 3.61 -2.52 12.82
N VAL A 42 3.76 -2.53 14.15
CA VAL A 42 4.89 -1.92 14.84
C VAL A 42 5.53 -2.94 15.76
N ARG A 43 6.84 -3.16 15.60
CA ARG A 43 7.65 -3.93 16.54
C ARG A 43 8.39 -2.97 17.45
N TYR A 44 8.01 -2.93 18.73
CA TYR A 44 8.50 -1.96 19.70
C TYR A 44 9.31 -2.63 20.81
N PHE A 45 10.50 -2.10 21.12
CA PHE A 45 11.37 -2.61 22.17
C PHE A 45 11.15 -1.87 23.49
N GLY A 46 11.08 -2.65 24.57
CA GLY A 46 10.86 -2.18 25.92
C GLY A 46 11.94 -1.25 26.47
N ASP A 47 11.65 -0.64 27.61
CA ASP A 47 12.51 0.35 28.26
C ASP A 47 13.59 -0.26 29.18
N HIS A 48 13.75 -1.59 29.21
CA HIS A 48 14.86 -2.21 29.93
C HIS A 48 16.18 -1.98 29.19
N LYS A 49 17.25 -1.70 29.93
CA LYS A 49 18.59 -1.35 29.41
C LYS A 49 19.66 -2.05 30.22
N ALA A 50 20.83 -2.24 29.60
CA ALA A 50 22.02 -2.75 30.27
C ALA A 50 22.37 -1.89 31.49
N GLY A 51 22.77 -2.53 32.59
CA GLY A 51 23.17 -1.86 33.84
C GLY A 51 22.01 -1.48 34.78
N LEU A 52 20.74 -1.72 34.39
CA LEU A 52 19.62 -1.61 35.33
C LEU A 52 19.58 -2.83 36.24
N SER A 53 19.48 -2.60 37.55
CA SER A 53 19.32 -3.66 38.57
C SER A 53 17.87 -4.13 38.75
N ALA A 54 16.91 -3.44 38.11
CA ALA A 54 15.51 -3.79 38.16
C ALA A 54 15.24 -5.17 37.54
N THR A 55 14.24 -5.89 38.03
CA THR A 55 13.79 -7.12 37.39
C THR A 55 13.20 -6.82 36.00
N PRO A 56 13.49 -7.63 34.96
CA PRO A 56 12.86 -7.46 33.65
C PRO A 56 11.33 -7.44 33.76
N GLY A 57 10.70 -6.42 33.17
CA GLY A 57 9.25 -6.23 33.23
C GLY A 57 8.77 -5.26 34.32
N THR A 58 9.63 -4.84 35.26
CA THR A 58 9.23 -3.92 36.34
C THR A 58 9.62 -2.46 36.08
N THR A 59 10.34 -2.18 34.98
CA THR A 59 10.54 -0.81 34.50
C THR A 59 9.19 -0.18 34.12
N THR A 60 9.06 1.13 34.31
CA THR A 60 7.78 1.85 34.16
C THR A 60 7.11 1.59 32.81
N GLY A 61 7.87 1.59 31.71
CA GLY A 61 7.37 1.32 30.37
C GLY A 61 6.92 -0.12 30.20
N ASN A 62 7.81 -1.09 30.48
CA ASN A 62 7.47 -2.51 30.36
C ASN A 62 6.30 -2.93 31.25
N ALA A 63 6.25 -2.47 32.50
CA ALA A 63 5.15 -2.76 33.41
C ALA A 63 3.82 -2.24 32.85
N ALA A 64 3.81 -1.04 32.26
CA ALA A 64 2.62 -0.49 31.61
C ALA A 64 2.21 -1.25 30.34
N LEU A 65 3.17 -1.69 29.53
CA LEU A 65 2.90 -2.45 28.30
C LEU A 65 2.47 -3.89 28.56
N LEU A 66 2.99 -4.53 29.61
CA LEU A 66 2.52 -5.85 30.05
C LEU A 66 1.10 -5.76 30.62
N ASP A 67 0.79 -4.75 31.42
CA ASP A 67 -0.58 -4.44 31.91
C ASP A 67 -1.54 -4.19 30.73
N ALA A 68 -1.10 -3.46 29.70
CA ALA A 68 -1.88 -3.24 28.47
C ALA A 68 -2.06 -4.53 27.66
N PHE A 69 -1.02 -5.36 27.52
CA PHE A 69 -1.10 -6.64 26.83
C PHE A 69 -2.15 -7.55 27.48
N THR A 70 -2.18 -7.64 28.81
CA THR A 70 -3.24 -8.39 29.52
C THR A 70 -4.64 -7.89 29.15
N GLY A 71 -4.85 -6.56 29.15
CA GLY A 71 -6.14 -5.99 28.73
C GLY A 71 -6.46 -6.23 27.25
N HIS A 72 -5.46 -6.24 26.38
CA HIS A 72 -5.60 -6.52 24.95
C HIS A 72 -5.89 -7.99 24.63
N GLN A 73 -5.55 -8.90 25.55
CA GLN A 73 -5.91 -10.31 25.47
C GLN A 73 -7.23 -10.64 26.19
N GLY A 74 -7.98 -9.63 26.64
CA GLY A 74 -9.26 -9.79 27.33
C GLY A 74 -10.24 -10.66 26.54
N HIS A 75 -10.87 -11.61 27.24
CA HIS A 75 -11.79 -12.59 26.65
C HIS A 75 -13.22 -12.03 26.56
N THR A 76 -13.58 -11.09 27.44
CA THR A 76 -14.89 -10.44 27.47
C THR A 76 -14.86 -9.05 26.83
N LEU A 77 -16.05 -8.53 26.52
CA LEU A 77 -16.20 -7.17 25.99
C LEU A 77 -15.78 -6.15 27.06
N GLU A 78 -16.16 -6.39 28.30
CA GLU A 78 -15.92 -5.55 29.46
C GLU A 78 -14.41 -5.40 29.75
N GLU A 79 -13.66 -6.51 29.68
CA GLU A 79 -12.20 -6.51 29.81
C GLU A 79 -11.52 -5.70 28.69
N ARG A 80 -12.02 -5.80 27.45
CA ARG A 80 -11.47 -5.04 26.32
C ARG A 80 -11.87 -3.57 26.34
N ALA A 81 -13.04 -3.22 26.87
CA ALA A 81 -13.50 -1.84 27.01
C ALA A 81 -12.58 -1.01 27.94
N ILE A 82 -12.04 -1.65 28.99
CA ILE A 82 -11.09 -1.00 29.90
C ILE A 82 -9.66 -0.94 29.36
N ALA A 83 -9.32 -1.76 28.36
CA ALA A 83 -7.98 -1.87 27.82
C ALA A 83 -7.44 -0.53 27.33
N ALA A 84 -6.15 -0.28 27.58
CA ALA A 84 -5.54 1.00 27.26
C ALA A 84 -5.20 1.09 25.76
N PRO A 85 -5.65 2.12 25.02
CA PRO A 85 -5.14 2.37 23.69
C PRO A 85 -3.67 2.80 23.75
N LEU A 86 -2.86 2.25 22.86
CA LEU A 86 -1.51 2.74 22.61
C LEU A 86 -1.59 3.83 21.54
N LEU A 87 -1.20 5.05 21.85
CA LEU A 87 -1.02 6.12 20.88
C LEU A 87 0.45 6.17 20.50
N LEU A 88 0.77 5.84 19.25
CA LEU A 88 2.15 5.72 18.79
C LEU A 88 2.59 7.00 18.11
N PHE A 89 3.81 7.44 18.43
CA PHE A 89 4.44 8.62 17.86
C PHE A 89 5.88 8.30 17.47
N ARG A 90 6.37 8.91 16.39
CA ARG A 90 7.80 8.90 16.04
C ARG A 90 8.36 10.30 15.98
N ALA A 91 9.61 10.47 16.43
CA ALA A 91 10.31 11.73 16.29
C ALA A 91 10.64 12.01 14.82
N VAL A 92 10.25 13.18 14.31
CA VAL A 92 10.46 13.59 12.91
C VAL A 92 11.21 14.91 12.82
N SER A 93 11.94 15.09 11.73
CA SER A 93 12.57 16.37 11.38
C SER A 93 11.56 17.26 10.70
N GLN A 94 11.46 18.53 11.13
CA GLN A 94 10.60 19.52 10.48
C GLN A 94 11.38 20.82 10.29
N ASN A 95 11.32 21.41 9.09
CA ASN A 95 12.00 22.67 8.75
C ASN A 95 13.50 22.66 9.10
N GLY A 96 14.21 21.56 8.80
CA GLY A 96 15.63 21.40 9.10
C GLY A 96 15.97 21.20 10.58
N LYS A 97 14.97 21.18 11.49
CA LYS A 97 15.19 20.91 12.92
C LYS A 97 14.98 19.42 13.21
N PRO A 98 16.02 18.67 13.63
CA PRO A 98 15.93 17.22 13.87
C PRO A 98 15.23 16.83 15.17
N LYS A 99 14.89 17.81 16.03
CA LYS A 99 14.27 17.59 17.34
C LYS A 99 13.11 18.56 17.55
N GLY A 100 12.20 18.18 18.44
CA GLY A 100 11.07 19.03 18.88
C GLY A 100 9.72 18.65 18.26
N HIS A 101 9.72 17.80 17.22
CA HIS A 101 8.50 17.41 16.51
C HIS A 101 8.27 15.90 16.59
N VAL A 102 6.99 15.53 16.62
CA VAL A 102 6.55 14.14 16.57
C VAL A 102 5.45 14.01 15.52
N GLU A 103 5.41 12.86 14.88
CA GLU A 103 4.34 12.45 13.99
C GLU A 103 3.51 11.38 14.69
N PHE A 104 2.19 11.48 14.57
CA PHE A 104 1.27 10.46 15.05
C PHE A 104 1.24 9.29 14.08
N CYS A 105 1.48 8.08 14.58
CA CYS A 105 1.55 6.86 13.78
C CYS A 105 0.25 6.03 13.85
N GLY A 106 -0.66 6.32 14.78
CA GLY A 106 -1.92 5.61 14.91
C GLY A 106 -2.17 5.05 16.31
N VAL A 107 -3.23 4.25 16.40
CA VAL A 107 -3.67 3.58 17.63
C VAL A 107 -3.29 2.10 17.55
N GLY A 108 -2.64 1.60 18.60
CA GLY A 108 -2.10 0.25 18.67
C GLY A 108 -2.83 -0.67 19.63
N ILE A 109 -2.90 -1.95 19.26
CA ILE A 109 -3.25 -3.10 20.11
C ILE A 109 -2.03 -4.02 20.17
N VAL A 110 -1.60 -4.41 21.37
CA VAL A 110 -0.50 -5.36 21.58
C VAL A 110 -1.00 -6.78 21.29
N GLU A 111 -0.52 -7.34 20.20
CA GLU A 111 -0.89 -8.69 19.74
C GLU A 111 -0.06 -9.77 20.41
N ARG A 112 1.22 -9.45 20.61
CA ARG A 112 2.20 -10.39 21.11
C ARG A 112 3.25 -9.64 21.92
N THR A 113 3.76 -10.32 22.93
CA THR A 113 4.95 -9.91 23.65
C THR A 113 5.91 -11.07 23.74
N GLU A 114 7.20 -10.79 23.56
CA GLU A 114 8.27 -11.77 23.73
C GLU A 114 9.33 -11.21 24.68
N ARG A 115 9.89 -12.09 25.51
CA ARG A 115 11.06 -11.79 26.32
C ARG A 115 12.31 -12.11 25.51
N LEU A 116 13.23 -11.16 25.37
CA LEU A 116 14.47 -11.33 24.63
C LEU A 116 15.70 -11.00 25.47
N VAL A 117 16.84 -11.59 25.10
CA VAL A 117 18.16 -11.22 25.60
C VAL A 117 18.81 -10.29 24.58
N GLN A 118 19.23 -9.11 25.03
CA GLN A 118 19.93 -8.10 24.25
C GLN A 118 21.34 -7.93 24.81
N TRP A 119 22.30 -7.49 23.99
CA TRP A 119 23.58 -6.96 24.45
C TRP A 119 23.59 -5.45 24.28
N GLY A 120 24.28 -4.74 25.18
CA GLY A 120 24.41 -3.28 25.11
C GLY A 120 25.26 -2.67 26.22
N GLY A 121 25.34 -1.34 26.24
CA GLY A 121 26.22 -0.60 27.14
C GLY A 121 27.68 -0.60 26.67
N ARG A 122 28.52 0.22 27.31
CA ARG A 122 29.95 0.34 26.97
C ARG A 122 30.72 -0.97 27.16
N GLU A 123 30.27 -1.81 28.08
CA GLU A 123 30.91 -3.08 28.45
C GLU A 123 30.34 -4.29 27.69
N HIS A 124 29.41 -4.08 26.74
CA HIS A 124 28.79 -5.15 25.94
C HIS A 124 28.19 -6.31 26.77
N THR A 125 27.53 -5.99 27.89
CA THR A 125 26.89 -6.98 28.75
C THR A 125 25.50 -7.37 28.23
N THR A 126 25.08 -8.60 28.55
CA THR A 126 23.74 -9.07 28.23
C THR A 126 22.72 -8.59 29.26
N PHE A 127 21.53 -8.25 28.80
CA PHE A 127 20.40 -7.89 29.63
C PHE A 127 19.11 -8.40 28.99
N VAL A 128 18.08 -8.58 29.80
CA VAL A 128 16.78 -9.07 29.34
C VAL A 128 15.84 -7.89 29.14
N ASN A 129 15.10 -7.88 28.04
CA ASN A 129 14.06 -6.90 27.76
C ASN A 129 12.82 -7.59 27.14
N TYR A 130 11.79 -6.79 26.85
CA TYR A 130 10.61 -7.23 26.12
C TYR A 130 10.55 -6.58 24.74
N VAL A 131 9.94 -7.28 23.80
CA VAL A 131 9.50 -6.75 22.51
C VAL A 131 7.99 -6.94 22.41
N TYR A 132 7.34 -5.97 21.78
CA TYR A 132 5.90 -5.90 21.64
C TYR A 132 5.56 -5.77 20.16
N ASP A 133 4.82 -6.74 19.63
CA ASP A 133 4.21 -6.64 18.30
C ASP A 133 2.85 -5.96 18.45
N ILE A 134 2.70 -4.82 17.79
CA ILE A 134 1.57 -3.93 17.94
C ILE A 134 0.87 -3.84 16.58
N ALA A 135 -0.41 -4.22 16.53
CA ALA A 135 -1.28 -3.94 15.39
C ALA A 135 -1.77 -2.49 15.46
N LEU A 136 -1.51 -1.74 14.40
CA LEU A 136 -2.17 -0.45 14.19
C LEU A 136 -3.56 -0.70 13.62
N ILE A 137 -4.58 -0.16 14.25
CA ILE A 137 -5.95 -0.26 13.74
C ILE A 137 -6.18 0.71 12.58
N ASP A 138 -7.08 0.34 11.68
CA ASP A 138 -7.52 1.16 10.57
C ASP A 138 -8.33 2.36 11.08
N LEU A 139 -7.92 3.56 10.66
CA LEU A 139 -8.55 4.84 10.99
C LEU A 139 -9.13 5.53 9.74
N THR A 140 -9.26 4.80 8.62
CA THR A 140 -9.75 5.35 7.35
C THR A 140 -11.16 5.94 7.51
N SER A 141 -12.02 5.32 8.34
CA SER A 141 -13.38 5.85 8.61
C SER A 141 -13.36 7.20 9.33
N GLU A 142 -12.27 7.51 10.02
CA GLU A 142 -12.01 8.74 10.77
C GLU A 142 -11.05 9.69 10.02
N GLY A 143 -10.71 9.40 8.76
CA GLY A 143 -9.78 10.21 7.98
C GLY A 143 -8.34 10.18 8.51
N ASP A 144 -7.89 9.02 8.98
CA ASP A 144 -6.56 8.79 9.60
C ASP A 144 -6.30 9.62 10.86
N ALA A 145 -7.36 10.07 11.52
CA ALA A 145 -7.31 10.87 12.74
C ALA A 145 -7.96 10.17 13.94
N VAL A 146 -7.61 10.63 15.14
CA VAL A 146 -8.26 10.24 16.40
C VAL A 146 -8.62 11.51 17.14
N THR A 147 -9.88 11.64 17.56
CA THR A 147 -10.30 12.77 18.40
C THR A 147 -9.71 12.63 19.81
N TRP A 148 -9.21 13.74 20.35
CA TRP A 148 -8.77 13.81 21.75
C TRP A 148 -9.93 13.67 22.73
N ASP A 149 -11.18 13.93 22.31
CA ASP A 149 -12.38 13.74 23.14
C ASP A 149 -12.47 12.32 23.69
N TRP A 150 -12.06 11.33 22.90
CA TRP A 150 -11.99 9.94 23.35
C TRP A 150 -11.02 9.77 24.53
N ILE A 151 -9.83 10.35 24.42
CA ILE A 151 -8.81 10.25 25.45
C ILE A 151 -9.20 11.06 26.69
N GLU A 152 -9.84 12.21 26.50
CA GLU A 152 -10.38 13.03 27.59
C GLU A 152 -11.50 12.30 28.35
N ALA A 153 -12.45 11.70 27.66
CA ALA A 153 -13.47 10.84 28.25
C ALA A 153 -12.85 9.66 29.00
N ARG A 154 -11.81 9.03 28.45
CA ARG A 154 -11.07 7.97 29.15
C ARG A 154 -10.31 8.47 30.39
N ARG A 155 -9.99 9.76 30.50
CA ARG A 155 -9.37 10.38 31.69
C ARG A 155 -10.38 10.82 32.74
N ASP A 156 -11.61 11.09 32.34
CA ASP A 156 -12.65 11.57 33.24
C ASP A 156 -13.16 10.48 34.19
N LYS A 157 -13.22 10.82 35.49
CA LYS A 157 -13.73 9.93 36.54
C LYS A 157 -15.24 9.75 36.49
N GLY A 158 -15.96 10.75 35.98
CA GLY A 158 -17.42 10.73 35.84
C GLY A 158 -17.93 9.93 34.64
N THR A 159 -17.05 9.65 33.67
CA THR A 159 -17.40 8.93 32.44
C THR A 159 -17.18 7.43 32.61
N SER A 160 -18.23 6.64 32.36
CA SER A 160 -18.16 5.16 32.35
C SER A 160 -17.32 4.63 31.17
N HIS A 161 -16.93 3.35 31.24
CA HIS A 161 -16.23 2.65 30.18
C HIS A 161 -17.04 2.61 28.88
N ALA A 162 -18.35 2.42 28.97
CA ALA A 162 -19.25 2.40 27.81
C ALA A 162 -19.33 3.77 27.13
N GLN A 163 -19.53 4.84 27.89
CA GLN A 163 -19.57 6.21 27.35
C GLN A 163 -18.24 6.60 26.70
N ALA A 164 -17.12 6.26 27.32
CA ALA A 164 -15.81 6.52 26.72
C ALA A 164 -15.59 5.69 25.43
N LEU A 165 -16.16 4.48 25.34
CA LEU A 165 -16.06 3.63 24.15
C LEU A 165 -16.84 4.20 22.95
N GLU A 166 -17.94 4.93 23.17
CA GLU A 166 -18.73 5.55 22.10
C GLU A 166 -17.92 6.55 21.27
N LEU A 167 -16.96 7.23 21.89
CA LEU A 167 -16.06 8.20 21.25
C LEU A 167 -14.85 7.54 20.56
N ALA A 168 -14.64 6.23 20.74
CA ALA A 168 -13.51 5.53 20.17
C ALA A 168 -13.65 5.35 18.64
N PRO A 169 -12.54 5.25 17.90
CA PRO A 169 -12.55 4.89 16.49
C PRO A 169 -13.38 3.62 16.24
N ARG A 170 -14.04 3.56 15.09
CA ARG A 170 -14.88 2.43 14.69
C ARG A 170 -14.13 1.11 14.79
N ALA A 171 -12.89 1.05 14.32
CA ALA A 171 -12.08 -0.17 14.40
C ALA A 171 -11.79 -0.58 15.85
N TRP A 172 -11.57 0.37 16.76
CA TRP A 172 -11.42 0.07 18.18
C TRP A 172 -12.71 -0.51 18.79
N ARG A 173 -13.87 0.09 18.49
CA ARG A 173 -15.18 -0.41 18.96
C ARG A 173 -15.47 -1.82 18.45
N GLU A 174 -15.16 -2.08 17.19
CA GLU A 174 -15.28 -3.42 16.59
C GLU A 174 -14.34 -4.43 17.25
N TRP A 175 -13.10 -4.03 17.57
CA TRP A 175 -12.17 -4.89 18.31
C TRP A 175 -12.67 -5.17 19.73
N VAL A 176 -13.19 -4.19 20.45
CA VAL A 176 -13.78 -4.41 21.78
C VAL A 176 -14.93 -5.42 21.70
N LYS A 177 -15.78 -5.32 20.67
CA LYS A 177 -16.91 -6.24 20.46
C LYS A 177 -16.48 -7.66 20.09
N HIS A 178 -15.49 -7.82 19.21
CA HIS A 178 -15.18 -9.11 18.58
C HIS A 178 -13.86 -9.76 19.04
N GLY A 179 -13.01 -9.01 19.74
CA GLY A 179 -11.72 -9.45 20.24
C GLY A 179 -10.67 -9.68 19.14
N SER A 180 -9.64 -10.46 19.48
CA SER A 180 -8.45 -10.68 18.66
C SER A 180 -8.74 -11.32 17.30
N SER A 181 -9.84 -12.07 17.15
CA SER A 181 -10.25 -12.68 15.87
C SER A 181 -10.61 -11.65 14.81
N ALA A 182 -11.04 -10.45 15.20
CA ALA A 182 -11.34 -9.36 14.29
C ALA A 182 -10.10 -8.54 13.92
N LEU A 183 -8.98 -8.69 14.63
CA LEU A 183 -7.82 -7.82 14.44
C LEU A 183 -7.23 -7.86 13.02
N PRO A 184 -7.14 -9.01 12.31
CA PRO A 184 -6.64 -9.03 10.92
C PRO A 184 -7.43 -8.17 9.94
N ARG A 185 -8.76 -8.04 10.13
CA ARG A 185 -9.63 -7.20 9.29
C ARG A 185 -9.69 -5.73 9.74
N LEU A 186 -9.34 -5.46 11.00
CA LEU A 186 -9.38 -4.11 11.60
C LEU A 186 -8.01 -3.43 11.56
N ARG A 187 -6.98 -4.12 11.07
CA ARG A 187 -5.62 -3.62 10.95
C ARG A 187 -5.53 -2.62 9.79
N ARG A 188 -4.80 -1.53 10.01
CA ARG A 188 -4.43 -0.56 8.97
C ARG A 188 -3.75 -1.28 7.81
N ARG A 189 -4.21 -1.03 6.58
CA ARG A 189 -3.54 -1.44 5.35
C ARG A 189 -3.52 -0.29 4.35
N VAL A 190 -2.36 0.33 4.16
CA VAL A 190 -2.21 1.43 3.19
C VAL A 190 -2.41 0.94 1.77
N ALA A 191 -2.07 -0.32 1.48
CA ALA A 191 -2.35 -0.95 0.18
C ALA A 191 -3.82 -0.89 -0.21
N GLN A 192 -4.75 -1.08 0.73
CA GLN A 192 -6.20 -1.01 0.45
C GLN A 192 -6.65 0.41 0.07
N ALA A 193 -5.99 1.45 0.59
CA ALA A 193 -6.28 2.83 0.22
C ALA A 193 -5.83 3.17 -1.21
N GLN A 194 -4.90 2.39 -1.80
CA GLN A 194 -4.44 2.53 -3.18
C GLN A 194 -5.22 1.66 -4.18
N VAL A 195 -6.19 0.86 -3.72
CA VAL A 195 -7.04 0.02 -4.58
C VAL A 195 -8.16 0.86 -5.18
N THR A 196 -8.28 0.84 -6.51
CA THR A 196 -9.42 1.44 -7.22
C THR A 196 -10.56 0.40 -7.31
N LYS A 197 -11.76 0.76 -6.84
CA LYS A 197 -12.92 -0.16 -6.91
C LYS A 197 -13.26 -0.49 -8.36
N VAL A 198 -13.76 -1.70 -8.60
CA VAL A 198 -14.10 -2.16 -9.97
C VAL A 198 -15.06 -1.20 -10.69
N ARG A 199 -16.04 -0.65 -9.96
CA ARG A 199 -17.01 0.32 -10.51
C ARG A 199 -16.35 1.60 -11.01
N ASP A 200 -15.22 1.99 -10.43
CA ASP A 200 -14.49 3.23 -10.71
C ASP A 200 -13.40 3.01 -11.78
N GLN A 201 -13.22 1.75 -12.23
CA GLN A 201 -12.35 1.38 -13.36
C GLN A 201 -13.11 1.21 -14.69
N ARG A 202 -14.41 1.47 -14.68
CA ARG A 202 -15.31 1.31 -15.83
C ARG A 202 -15.99 2.63 -16.14
N PRO A 203 -16.21 2.94 -17.43
CA PRO A 203 -17.07 4.06 -17.78
C PRO A 203 -18.47 3.90 -17.20
N GLN A 204 -19.13 5.03 -16.91
CA GLN A 204 -20.51 5.03 -16.44
C GLN A 204 -21.43 4.34 -17.45
N LEU A 205 -22.28 3.44 -16.96
CA LEU A 205 -23.23 2.70 -17.78
C LEU A 205 -24.13 3.67 -18.57
N GLY A 206 -24.24 3.48 -19.89
CA GLY A 206 -25.04 4.34 -20.77
C GLY A 206 -24.38 5.67 -21.15
N GLY A 207 -23.18 5.98 -20.64
CA GLY A 207 -22.40 7.14 -21.05
C GLY A 207 -21.64 6.91 -22.38
N SER A 208 -21.14 7.98 -22.98
CA SER A 208 -20.32 7.93 -24.21
C SER A 208 -19.10 7.03 -24.06
N GLY A 209 -18.41 7.09 -22.92
CA GLY A 209 -17.26 6.21 -22.65
C GLY A 209 -17.60 4.72 -22.62
N ALA A 210 -18.83 4.34 -22.23
CA ALA A 210 -19.26 2.93 -22.29
C ALA A 210 -19.50 2.48 -23.72
N ALA A 211 -20.09 3.35 -24.56
CA ALA A 211 -20.26 3.09 -25.99
C ALA A 211 -18.89 2.98 -26.71
N ASP A 212 -17.93 3.82 -26.33
CA ASP A 212 -16.56 3.78 -26.86
C ASP A 212 -15.84 2.50 -26.48
N LEU A 213 -15.96 2.07 -25.22
CA LEU A 213 -15.35 0.84 -24.75
C LEU A 213 -15.94 -0.39 -25.44
N GLU A 214 -17.25 -0.41 -25.63
CA GLU A 214 -17.93 -1.46 -26.38
C GLU A 214 -17.50 -1.47 -27.85
N LEU A 215 -17.36 -0.30 -28.48
CA LEU A 215 -16.84 -0.18 -29.85
C LEU A 215 -15.43 -0.74 -29.95
N VAL A 216 -14.51 -0.35 -29.06
CA VAL A 216 -13.14 -0.86 -29.02
C VAL A 216 -13.12 -2.37 -28.82
N TYR A 217 -13.87 -2.88 -27.84
CA TYR A 217 -13.98 -4.33 -27.59
C TYR A 217 -14.45 -5.09 -28.83
N ARG A 218 -15.59 -4.69 -29.42
CA ARG A 218 -16.15 -5.35 -30.61
C ARG A 218 -15.23 -5.27 -31.82
N TYR A 219 -14.57 -4.13 -32.00
CA TYR A 219 -13.62 -3.95 -33.09
C TYR A 219 -12.49 -4.97 -32.95
N PHE A 220 -11.96 -5.19 -31.75
CA PHE A 220 -10.82 -6.10 -31.52
C PHE A 220 -11.18 -7.53 -31.13
N ASP A 221 -12.46 -7.87 -30.99
CA ASP A 221 -12.89 -9.25 -30.75
C ASP A 221 -12.53 -10.12 -31.97
N GLY A 222 -11.79 -11.20 -31.74
CA GLY A 222 -11.16 -11.98 -32.82
C GLY A 222 -9.92 -11.37 -33.48
N ARG A 223 -9.55 -10.11 -33.16
CA ARG A 223 -8.36 -9.40 -33.69
C ARG A 223 -7.39 -8.99 -32.58
N LYS A 224 -7.01 -9.96 -31.75
CA LYS A 224 -6.17 -9.74 -30.55
C LYS A 224 -4.83 -9.06 -30.86
N HIS A 225 -4.19 -9.42 -31.96
CA HIS A 225 -2.89 -8.84 -32.34
C HIS A 225 -2.99 -7.37 -32.75
N ASP A 226 -4.08 -6.98 -33.41
CA ASP A 226 -4.31 -5.59 -33.78
C ASP A 226 -4.53 -4.74 -32.51
N PHE A 227 -5.12 -5.33 -31.46
CA PHE A 227 -5.25 -4.67 -30.16
C PHE A 227 -3.90 -4.39 -29.49
N GLU A 228 -2.89 -5.25 -29.68
CA GLU A 228 -1.54 -5.06 -29.12
C GLU A 228 -0.92 -3.74 -29.63
N ALA A 229 -1.15 -3.39 -30.89
CA ALA A 229 -0.72 -2.11 -31.48
C ALA A 229 -1.37 -0.91 -30.79
N VAL A 230 -2.68 -1.00 -30.53
CA VAL A 230 -3.44 0.04 -29.82
C VAL A 230 -2.99 0.17 -28.38
N ALA A 231 -2.84 -0.96 -27.67
CA ALA A 231 -2.35 -0.98 -26.30
C ALA A 231 -0.97 -0.33 -26.18
N ALA A 232 -0.06 -0.64 -27.11
CA ALA A 232 1.27 -0.07 -27.14
C ALA A 232 1.27 1.45 -27.45
N ALA A 233 0.32 1.94 -28.26
CA ALA A 233 0.15 3.37 -28.52
C ALA A 233 -0.38 4.13 -27.32
N VAL A 234 -1.39 3.57 -26.65
CA VAL A 234 -1.97 4.15 -25.43
C VAL A 234 -0.96 4.16 -24.30
N ALA A 235 -0.23 3.06 -24.09
CA ALA A 235 0.85 3.00 -23.11
C ALA A 235 1.94 4.05 -23.39
N ALA A 236 2.35 4.21 -24.66
CA ALA A 236 3.35 5.20 -25.04
C ALA A 236 2.87 6.63 -24.73
N ARG A 237 1.62 6.96 -25.08
CA ARG A 237 1.06 8.29 -24.82
C ARG A 237 0.99 8.61 -23.32
N LEU A 238 0.49 7.68 -22.51
CA LEU A 238 0.43 7.83 -21.05
C LEU A 238 1.82 8.06 -20.45
N LEU A 239 2.80 7.25 -20.86
CA LEU A 239 4.17 7.35 -20.34
C LEU A 239 4.88 8.63 -20.77
N ARG A 240 4.63 9.13 -21.99
CA ARG A 240 5.13 10.44 -22.43
C ARG A 240 4.45 11.61 -21.72
N GLY A 241 3.13 11.53 -21.53
CA GLY A 241 2.32 12.60 -20.92
C GLY A 241 2.75 12.95 -19.49
N ALA A 242 3.37 12.01 -18.78
CA ALA A 242 3.98 12.22 -17.47
C ALA A 242 5.33 12.98 -17.51
N GLY A 243 5.77 13.46 -18.68
CA GLY A 243 7.03 14.18 -18.85
C GLY A 243 8.26 13.28 -18.93
N HIS A 244 8.07 11.96 -19.08
CA HIS A 244 9.17 11.01 -19.20
C HIS A 244 9.60 10.79 -20.66
N GLY A 245 10.88 10.47 -20.85
CA GLY A 245 11.43 10.09 -22.15
C GLY A 245 11.03 8.67 -22.51
N TYR A 246 9.80 8.46 -23.00
CA TYR A 246 9.39 7.15 -23.48
C TYR A 246 9.73 6.94 -24.96
N VAL A 247 10.43 5.84 -25.25
CA VAL A 247 10.77 5.39 -26.60
C VAL A 247 9.98 4.12 -26.92
N GLU A 248 9.22 4.19 -28.01
CA GLU A 248 8.49 3.05 -28.53
C GLU A 248 9.45 2.05 -29.16
N GLY A 249 9.30 0.77 -28.83
CA GLY A 249 10.07 -0.32 -29.43
C GLY A 249 9.29 -1.03 -30.54
N TRP A 250 8.90 -2.27 -30.29
CA TRP A 250 8.27 -3.14 -31.28
C TRP A 250 7.15 -3.98 -30.67
N LEU A 251 6.31 -4.52 -31.56
CA LEU A 251 5.40 -5.61 -31.22
C LEU A 251 6.15 -6.94 -31.34
N THR A 252 5.89 -7.88 -30.44
CA THR A 252 6.55 -9.19 -30.46
C THR A 252 5.86 -10.11 -31.45
N ARG A 253 6.57 -11.14 -31.93
CA ARG A 253 5.96 -12.15 -32.80
C ARG A 253 5.02 -13.05 -32.00
N ARG A 254 4.01 -13.56 -32.71
CA ARG A 254 3.11 -14.63 -32.25
C ARG A 254 3.93 -15.82 -31.75
N SER A 255 4.00 -16.00 -30.43
CA SER A 255 4.44 -17.24 -29.82
C SER A 255 3.26 -17.87 -29.10
N GLY A 256 3.09 -19.19 -29.23
CA GLY A 256 2.00 -19.92 -28.58
C GLY A 256 2.07 -19.93 -27.05
N ASP A 257 3.14 -19.37 -26.48
CA ASP A 257 3.49 -19.49 -25.06
C ASP A 257 3.49 -18.14 -24.32
N GLY A 258 2.53 -17.27 -24.69
CA GLY A 258 2.12 -16.13 -23.87
C GLY A 258 3.22 -15.14 -23.52
N GLY A 259 4.09 -14.78 -24.48
CA GLY A 259 5.11 -13.74 -24.32
C GLY A 259 4.55 -12.35 -24.00
N ALA A 260 5.42 -11.37 -23.76
CA ALA A 260 5.02 -9.96 -23.75
C ALA A 260 4.57 -9.57 -25.16
N ASP A 261 3.55 -8.72 -25.29
CA ASP A 261 2.96 -8.36 -26.58
C ASP A 261 3.69 -7.17 -27.24
N PHE A 262 4.26 -6.28 -26.43
CA PHE A 262 5.05 -5.16 -26.93
C PHE A 262 6.21 -4.80 -26.00
N VAL A 263 7.20 -4.12 -26.56
CA VAL A 263 8.39 -3.63 -25.85
C VAL A 263 8.54 -2.14 -26.07
N GLY A 264 8.94 -1.41 -25.02
CA GLY A 264 9.41 -0.04 -25.11
C GLY A 264 10.51 0.25 -24.09
N ARG A 265 10.88 1.52 -23.98
CA ARG A 265 11.92 2.00 -23.05
C ARG A 265 11.48 3.29 -22.38
N LEU A 266 11.78 3.40 -21.09
CA LEU A 266 11.55 4.61 -20.31
C LEU A 266 12.91 5.17 -19.87
N ASP A 267 13.22 6.37 -20.33
CA ASP A 267 14.44 7.09 -19.96
C ASP A 267 14.17 7.97 -18.74
N LEU A 268 14.98 7.76 -17.69
CA LEU A 268 14.94 8.48 -16.43
C LEU A 268 16.20 9.33 -16.28
N GLY A 269 16.05 10.61 -15.96
CA GLY A 269 17.18 11.53 -15.87
C GLY A 269 17.73 11.94 -17.25
N THR A 270 18.88 12.61 -17.26
CA THR A 270 19.47 13.17 -18.48
C THR A 270 21.01 13.05 -18.47
N GLY A 271 21.60 12.81 -19.64
CA GLY A 271 23.05 12.75 -19.81
C GLY A 271 23.71 11.64 -18.98
N LEU A 272 24.84 11.92 -18.34
CA LEU A 272 25.55 10.97 -17.47
C LEU A 272 24.79 10.59 -16.19
N ALA A 273 23.77 11.37 -15.81
CA ALA A 273 22.90 11.10 -14.67
C ALA A 273 21.58 10.44 -15.09
N GLY A 274 21.54 9.85 -16.29
CA GLY A 274 20.38 9.15 -16.83
C GLY A 274 20.52 7.62 -16.80
N THR A 275 19.39 6.93 -16.81
CA THR A 275 19.30 5.48 -17.03
C THR A 275 18.04 5.14 -17.82
N SER A 276 18.02 3.94 -18.40
CA SER A 276 16.92 3.47 -19.23
C SER A 276 16.34 2.19 -18.65
N LEU A 277 15.02 2.15 -18.50
CA LEU A 277 14.28 0.98 -18.05
C LEU A 277 13.59 0.32 -19.24
N VAL A 278 13.65 -1.01 -19.30
CA VAL A 278 12.88 -1.77 -20.30
C VAL A 278 11.41 -1.81 -19.86
N VAL A 279 10.51 -1.56 -20.79
CA VAL A 279 9.06 -1.64 -20.57
C VAL A 279 8.52 -2.86 -21.29
N LEU A 280 7.99 -3.83 -20.54
CA LEU A 280 7.28 -4.99 -21.08
C LEU A 280 5.77 -4.78 -21.04
N GLY A 281 5.14 -4.80 -22.21
CA GLY A 281 3.71 -4.63 -22.37
C GLY A 281 2.95 -5.95 -22.50
N GLN A 282 1.79 -6.03 -21.86
CA GLN A 282 0.76 -7.05 -22.10
C GLN A 282 -0.55 -6.34 -22.46
N ALA A 283 -1.21 -6.81 -23.50
CA ALA A 283 -2.48 -6.33 -24.01
C ALA A 283 -3.50 -7.47 -23.98
N LYS A 284 -4.67 -7.22 -23.38
CA LYS A 284 -5.74 -8.21 -23.33
C LYS A 284 -7.10 -7.59 -23.64
N CYS A 285 -7.56 -7.82 -24.87
CA CYS A 285 -8.93 -7.52 -25.27
C CYS A 285 -9.87 -8.61 -24.72
N VAL A 286 -10.66 -8.26 -23.72
CA VAL A 286 -11.68 -9.08 -23.08
C VAL A 286 -13.01 -8.33 -23.05
N ARG A 287 -14.11 -9.02 -22.74
CA ARG A 287 -15.36 -8.32 -22.50
C ARG A 287 -15.19 -7.28 -21.39
N PRO A 288 -15.79 -6.09 -21.49
CA PRO A 288 -15.63 -5.02 -20.48
C PRO A 288 -16.02 -5.41 -19.05
N ASP A 289 -16.90 -6.40 -18.90
CA ASP A 289 -17.34 -6.96 -17.63
C ASP A 289 -16.32 -7.93 -16.99
N THR A 290 -15.30 -8.34 -17.74
CA THR A 290 -14.30 -9.31 -17.29
C THR A 290 -13.31 -8.66 -16.32
N LEU A 291 -12.93 -9.43 -15.30
CA LEU A 291 -11.91 -9.04 -14.32
C LEU A 291 -10.58 -9.75 -14.59
N ILE A 292 -9.50 -8.99 -14.60
CA ILE A 292 -8.13 -9.49 -14.60
C ILE A 292 -7.74 -9.87 -13.17
N THR A 293 -7.27 -11.10 -13.01
CA THR A 293 -6.90 -11.71 -11.72
C THR A 293 -5.43 -11.46 -11.39
N ALA A 294 -5.07 -11.63 -10.11
CA ALA A 294 -3.70 -11.45 -9.63
C ALA A 294 -2.71 -12.36 -10.35
N GLU A 295 -3.08 -13.63 -10.54
CA GLU A 295 -2.29 -14.61 -11.32
C GLU A 295 -1.93 -14.11 -12.73
N GLN A 296 -2.86 -13.43 -13.41
CA GLN A 296 -2.61 -12.91 -14.75
C GLN A 296 -1.60 -11.76 -14.73
N ILE A 297 -1.64 -10.91 -13.70
CA ILE A 297 -0.67 -9.83 -13.49
C ILE A 297 0.70 -10.43 -13.12
N ALA A 298 0.72 -11.37 -12.18
CA ALA A 298 1.93 -12.06 -11.71
C ALA A 298 2.68 -12.75 -12.86
N ARG A 299 1.98 -13.31 -13.86
CA ARG A 299 2.61 -13.86 -15.08
C ARG A 299 3.40 -12.82 -15.88
N VAL A 300 2.95 -11.56 -15.91
CA VAL A 300 3.71 -10.47 -16.54
C VAL A 300 4.91 -10.09 -15.68
N VAL A 301 4.69 -9.94 -14.37
CA VAL A 301 5.71 -9.54 -13.39
C VAL A 301 6.85 -10.57 -13.30
N ALA A 302 6.54 -11.86 -13.37
CA ALA A 302 7.52 -12.95 -13.36
C ALA A 302 8.54 -12.89 -14.50
N ARG A 303 8.26 -12.10 -15.56
CA ARG A 303 9.17 -11.90 -16.70
C ARG A 303 10.04 -10.65 -16.56
N LEU A 304 9.77 -9.79 -15.58
CA LEU A 304 10.54 -8.58 -15.34
C LEU A 304 11.90 -8.93 -14.73
N ARG A 305 12.95 -8.30 -15.25
CA ARG A 305 14.30 -8.34 -14.68
C ARG A 305 14.57 -7.05 -13.89
N ARG A 306 15.70 -6.99 -13.18
CA ARG A 306 16.14 -5.74 -12.53
C ARG A 306 16.21 -4.62 -13.57
N GLY A 307 15.62 -3.46 -13.26
CA GLY A 307 15.54 -2.32 -14.17
C GLY A 307 14.48 -2.46 -15.26
N TRP A 308 13.52 -3.39 -15.12
CA TRP A 308 12.39 -3.54 -16.03
C TRP A 308 11.10 -3.18 -15.30
N ILE A 309 10.15 -2.62 -16.03
CA ILE A 309 8.78 -2.38 -15.56
C ILE A 309 7.77 -3.02 -16.52
N GLY A 310 6.60 -3.35 -16.00
CA GLY A 310 5.48 -3.87 -16.77
C GLY A 310 4.46 -2.79 -17.13
N VAL A 311 3.70 -3.03 -18.20
CA VAL A 311 2.44 -2.35 -18.48
C VAL A 311 1.41 -3.40 -18.86
N TYR A 312 0.26 -3.42 -18.19
CA TYR A 312 -0.87 -4.26 -18.55
C TYR A 312 -1.99 -3.37 -19.08
N VAL A 313 -2.45 -3.62 -20.30
CA VAL A 313 -3.57 -2.90 -20.93
C VAL A 313 -4.72 -3.87 -21.16
N THR A 314 -5.92 -3.47 -20.79
CA THR A 314 -7.12 -4.28 -21.03
C THR A 314 -8.35 -3.43 -21.30
N THR A 315 -9.31 -3.99 -22.04
CA THR A 315 -10.68 -3.46 -22.15
C THR A 315 -11.54 -3.81 -20.93
N GLY A 316 -11.09 -4.74 -20.07
CA GLY A 316 -11.76 -5.10 -18.82
C GLY A 316 -11.37 -4.21 -17.63
N ALA A 317 -11.52 -4.75 -16.41
CA ALA A 317 -11.07 -4.10 -15.18
C ALA A 317 -10.18 -5.04 -14.35
N TYR A 318 -9.47 -4.52 -13.36
CA TYR A 318 -8.64 -5.31 -12.45
C TYR A 318 -9.42 -5.61 -11.17
N SER A 319 -9.37 -6.87 -10.73
CA SER A 319 -9.98 -7.25 -9.45
C SER A 319 -9.30 -6.52 -8.27
N GLU A 320 -10.06 -6.21 -7.23
CA GLU A 320 -9.53 -5.57 -6.02
C GLU A 320 -8.42 -6.41 -5.35
N PRO A 321 -8.56 -7.76 -5.21
CA PRO A 321 -7.47 -8.60 -4.72
C PRO A 321 -6.19 -8.51 -5.57
N ALA A 322 -6.31 -8.40 -6.89
CA ALA A 322 -5.14 -8.26 -7.77
C ALA A 322 -4.40 -6.94 -7.56
N GLN A 323 -5.12 -5.85 -7.30
CA GLN A 323 -4.53 -4.56 -6.97
C GLN A 323 -3.92 -4.58 -5.57
N THR A 324 -4.56 -5.23 -4.60
CA THR A 324 -4.00 -5.41 -3.25
C THR A 324 -2.68 -6.17 -3.31
N GLU A 325 -2.63 -7.32 -4.00
CA GLU A 325 -1.41 -8.11 -4.18
C GLU A 325 -0.32 -7.29 -4.88
N MET A 326 -0.67 -6.53 -5.93
CA MET A 326 0.27 -5.66 -6.63
C MET A 326 0.94 -4.64 -5.70
N VAL A 327 0.17 -4.04 -4.77
CA VAL A 327 0.71 -3.04 -3.83
C VAL A 327 1.47 -3.70 -2.68
N GLU A 328 0.96 -4.80 -2.14
CA GLU A 328 1.60 -5.56 -1.05
C GLU A 328 2.94 -6.17 -1.50
N ASP A 329 3.00 -6.75 -2.70
CA ASP A 329 4.20 -7.36 -3.28
C ASP A 329 5.07 -6.36 -4.06
N GLN A 330 4.69 -5.08 -4.10
CA GLN A 330 5.41 -3.99 -4.76
C GLN A 330 5.74 -4.29 -6.24
N TYR A 331 4.77 -4.83 -6.99
CA TYR A 331 4.97 -5.16 -8.40
C TYR A 331 5.24 -3.89 -9.24
N PRO A 332 6.35 -3.83 -9.99
CA PRO A 332 6.68 -2.67 -10.82
C PRO A 332 5.91 -2.72 -12.14
N ILE A 333 4.57 -2.64 -12.09
CA ILE A 333 3.68 -2.75 -13.23
C ILE A 333 2.62 -1.66 -13.23
N ILE A 334 2.38 -1.07 -14.40
CA ILE A 334 1.34 -0.07 -14.63
C ILE A 334 0.08 -0.78 -15.14
N LEU A 335 -1.07 -0.46 -14.54
CA LEU A 335 -2.37 -1.03 -14.92
C LEU A 335 -3.20 -0.01 -15.71
N ILE A 336 -3.59 -0.36 -16.93
CA ILE A 336 -4.43 0.46 -17.81
C ILE A 336 -5.73 -0.30 -18.07
N ASN A 337 -6.78 0.09 -17.33
CA ASN A 337 -8.12 -0.50 -17.42
C ASN A 337 -8.91 0.06 -18.63
N GLY A 338 -10.09 -0.52 -18.87
CA GLY A 338 -10.96 -0.12 -19.97
C GLY A 338 -11.35 1.35 -19.96
N MET A 339 -11.54 1.97 -18.78
CA MET A 339 -11.86 3.39 -18.68
C MET A 339 -10.69 4.28 -19.11
N SER A 340 -9.49 4.03 -18.58
CA SER A 340 -8.28 4.78 -18.95
C SER A 340 -7.93 4.60 -20.43
N LEU A 341 -8.08 3.36 -20.92
CA LEU A 341 -7.86 3.02 -22.33
C LEU A 341 -8.71 3.89 -23.27
N VAL A 342 -10.02 3.98 -23.04
CA VAL A 342 -10.90 4.75 -23.92
C VAL A 342 -10.77 6.25 -23.73
N ALA A 343 -10.48 6.71 -22.51
CA ALA A 343 -10.21 8.12 -22.26
C ALA A 343 -9.01 8.61 -23.07
N GLU A 344 -7.92 7.83 -23.09
CA GLU A 344 -6.72 8.14 -23.87
C GLU A 344 -6.96 8.04 -25.37
N LEU A 345 -7.62 6.99 -25.84
CA LEU A 345 -7.97 6.87 -27.27
C LEU A 345 -8.85 8.02 -27.74
N ARG A 346 -9.81 8.47 -26.92
CA ARG A 346 -10.62 9.65 -27.23
C ARG A 346 -9.79 10.93 -27.21
N SER A 347 -8.79 11.04 -26.34
CA SER A 347 -7.85 12.16 -26.39
C SER A 347 -7.06 12.16 -27.69
N MET A 348 -6.50 11.01 -28.10
CA MET A 348 -5.80 10.87 -29.39
C MET A 348 -6.70 11.22 -30.57
N ALA A 349 -7.95 10.76 -30.55
CA ALA A 349 -8.92 11.06 -31.61
C ALA A 349 -9.24 12.56 -31.71
N ARG A 350 -9.31 13.27 -30.57
CA ARG A 350 -9.55 14.72 -30.57
C ARG A 350 -8.37 15.51 -31.11
N ASP A 351 -7.15 15.10 -30.77
CA ASP A 351 -5.94 15.82 -31.16
C ASP A 351 -5.72 15.75 -32.68
N ASP A 352 -5.85 14.57 -33.29
CA ASP A 352 -5.36 14.32 -34.65
C ASP A 352 -6.43 13.77 -35.62
N HIS A 353 -7.66 13.51 -35.15
CA HIS A 353 -8.69 12.80 -35.94
C HIS A 353 -10.10 13.43 -35.86
N GLY A 354 -10.21 14.71 -35.49
CA GLY A 354 -11.50 15.41 -35.45
C GLY A 354 -12.51 14.79 -34.47
N GLY A 355 -12.04 14.00 -33.50
CA GLY A 355 -12.87 13.27 -32.55
C GLY A 355 -13.37 11.91 -33.04
N ASP A 356 -13.03 11.46 -34.25
CA ASP A 356 -13.42 10.14 -34.76
C ASP A 356 -12.53 9.03 -34.18
N LEU A 357 -13.12 8.23 -33.30
CA LEU A 357 -12.45 7.12 -32.62
C LEU A 357 -12.06 5.99 -33.58
N ALA A 358 -12.90 5.68 -34.58
CA ALA A 358 -12.62 4.60 -35.53
C ALA A 358 -11.46 4.97 -36.45
N ALA A 359 -11.47 6.20 -36.98
CA ALA A 359 -10.35 6.72 -37.78
C ALA A 359 -9.04 6.78 -36.97
N CYS A 360 -9.11 7.15 -35.69
CA CYS A 360 -7.96 7.10 -34.79
C CYS A 360 -7.39 5.68 -34.67
N ILE A 361 -8.25 4.68 -34.47
CA ILE A 361 -7.83 3.28 -34.38
C ILE A 361 -7.16 2.82 -35.68
N GLU A 362 -7.77 3.05 -36.84
CA GLU A 362 -7.21 2.69 -38.14
C GLU A 362 -5.86 3.37 -38.40
N ARG A 363 -5.70 4.63 -37.95
CA ARG A 363 -4.42 5.34 -38.05
C ARG A 363 -3.33 4.67 -37.22
N VAL A 364 -3.64 4.25 -36.00
CA VAL A 364 -2.69 3.54 -35.12
C VAL A 364 -2.28 2.20 -35.72
N LEU A 365 -3.22 1.47 -36.30
CA LEU A 365 -2.95 0.19 -36.95
C LEU A 365 -2.05 0.37 -38.19
N SER A 366 -2.38 1.33 -39.05
CA SER A 366 -1.58 1.60 -40.27
C SER A 366 -0.16 2.10 -39.97
N SER A 367 0.05 2.84 -38.87
CA SER A 367 1.39 3.30 -38.48
C SER A 367 2.28 2.22 -37.88
N ARG A 368 1.68 1.20 -37.23
CA ARG A 368 2.40 0.16 -36.47
C ARG A 368 2.49 -1.20 -37.16
N ALA A 369 1.80 -1.41 -38.28
CA ALA A 369 1.83 -2.65 -39.05
C ALA A 369 3.26 -3.09 -39.50
N SER A 370 4.27 -2.23 -39.41
CA SER A 370 5.62 -2.46 -39.93
C SER A 370 6.69 -2.87 -38.90
N VAL A 371 6.41 -2.89 -37.58
CA VAL A 371 7.44 -3.13 -36.54
C VAL A 371 7.14 -4.36 -35.66
N VAL A 372 6.77 -5.47 -36.29
CA VAL A 372 6.74 -6.77 -35.61
C VAL A 372 8.12 -7.42 -35.73
N THR A 373 8.83 -7.59 -34.62
CA THR A 373 10.21 -8.12 -34.64
C THR A 373 10.39 -9.29 -33.68
N ASN A 374 11.39 -10.14 -33.96
CA ASN A 374 11.80 -11.23 -33.06
C ASN A 374 13.09 -10.85 -32.32
N ARG A 375 13.06 -9.71 -31.63
CA ARG A 375 14.18 -9.18 -30.85
C ARG A 375 13.97 -9.43 -29.37
N ARG A 376 15.05 -9.60 -28.62
CA ARG A 376 14.98 -9.70 -27.16
C ARG A 376 14.64 -8.34 -26.56
N PRO A 377 13.81 -8.25 -25.51
CA PRO A 377 13.38 -6.96 -24.97
C PRO A 377 14.54 -6.05 -24.54
N GLU A 378 15.63 -6.60 -24.00
CA GLU A 378 16.84 -5.84 -23.63
C GLU A 378 17.50 -5.08 -24.79
N GLU A 379 17.24 -5.48 -26.04
CA GLU A 379 17.84 -4.81 -27.21
C GLU A 379 17.27 -3.41 -27.46
N ILE A 380 16.18 -3.03 -26.77
CA ILE A 380 15.66 -1.65 -26.82
C ILE A 380 16.62 -0.65 -26.15
N LEU A 381 17.49 -1.14 -25.27
CA LEU A 381 18.51 -0.32 -24.60
C LEU A 381 19.67 0.07 -25.50
N LEU A 382 19.78 -0.56 -26.68
CA LEU A 382 20.82 -0.27 -27.66
C LEU A 382 20.42 0.83 -28.67
N GLN A 383 19.19 1.33 -28.60
CA GLN A 383 18.64 2.29 -29.56
C GLN A 383 18.87 3.75 -29.17
#